data_AF-A0A2G2GLK0-F1
#
_entry.id   AF-A0A2G2GLK0-F1
#
_cell.length_a   1.000
_cell.length_b   1.000
_cell.length_c   1.000
_cell.angle_alpha   90.00
_cell.angle_beta   90.00
_cell.angle_gamma   90.00
#
_symmetry.space_group_name_H-M   'P 1'
#
loop_
_entity.id
_entity.type
_entity.pdbx_description
1 polymer ?
#
loop_
_entity_poly.entity_id
_entity_poly.type
_entity_poly.pdbx_seq_one_letter_code
_entity_poly.pdbx_strand_id
1 'polypeptide(L)'
;METLLYLFASSVIAIALLALLINWLHPNTHQGPITIETFKAALLDHDQQQAPGTLCLSTDAQQSLALLGKGPKLAIVRRVGDRVALRVLSITELTTRQAGSGQTKVSIHDFTWPSFQVEGKSAEQLAKWQTKFKEASHA
;
A
#
# COMPACT_ATOMS: atom_id res chain seq x y z
N MET A 1 -25.92 -19.44 43.71
CA MET A 1 -24.63 -18.73 43.54
C MET A 1 -23.76 -19.43 42.51
N GLU A 2 -23.62 -20.76 42.62
CA GLU A 2 -22.85 -21.60 41.68
C GLU A 2 -23.35 -21.55 40.23
N THR A 3 -24.66 -21.55 40.00
CA THR A 3 -25.27 -21.51 38.65
C THR A 3 -24.91 -20.23 37.87
N LEU A 4 -24.87 -19.09 38.56
CA LEU A 4 -24.43 -17.82 37.97
C LEU A 4 -22.93 -17.88 37.63
N LEU A 5 -22.11 -18.49 38.49
CA LEU A 5 -20.68 -18.66 38.27
C LEU A 5 -20.39 -19.51 37.02
N TYR A 6 -21.12 -20.61 36.81
CA TYR A 6 -20.98 -21.46 35.63
C TYR A 6 -21.40 -20.77 34.34
N LEU A 7 -22.46 -19.95 34.38
CA LEU A 7 -22.90 -19.14 33.23
C LEU A 7 -21.88 -18.07 32.85
N PHE A 8 -21.24 -17.43 33.83
CA PHE A 8 -20.15 -16.49 33.56
C PHE A 8 -18.91 -17.19 32.99
N ALA A 9 -18.52 -18.33 33.58
CA ALA A 9 -17.36 -19.10 33.11
C ALA A 9 -17.54 -19.59 31.66
N SER A 10 -18.72 -20.13 31.31
CA SER A 10 -18.98 -20.60 29.94
C SER A 10 -18.98 -19.46 28.93
N SER A 11 -19.51 -18.29 29.28
CA SER A 11 -19.49 -17.10 28.42
C SER A 11 -18.07 -16.58 28.18
N VAL A 12 -17.23 -16.52 29.22
CA VAL A 12 -15.82 -16.11 29.08
C VAL A 12 -15.05 -17.08 28.19
N ILE A 13 -15.27 -18.39 28.35
CA ILE A 13 -14.65 -19.41 27.50
C ILE A 13 -15.10 -19.25 26.04
N ALA A 14 -16.39 -19.03 25.80
CA ALA A 14 -16.92 -18.83 24.45
C ALA A 14 -16.32 -17.60 23.77
N ILE A 15 -16.20 -16.47 24.49
CA ILE A 15 -15.57 -15.24 23.98
C ILE A 15 -14.09 -15.48 23.67
N ALA A 16 -13.36 -16.18 24.55
CA ALA A 16 -11.94 -16.49 24.34
C ALA A 16 -11.71 -17.39 23.11
N LEU A 17 -12.56 -18.40 22.92
CA LEU A 17 -12.52 -19.27 21.74
C LEU A 17 -12.84 -18.51 20.46
N LEU A 18 -13.83 -17.60 20.50
CA LEU A 18 -14.17 -16.75 19.36
C LEU A 18 -13.00 -15.82 19.00
N ALA A 19 -12.33 -15.23 19.99
CA ALA A 19 -11.16 -14.38 19.78
C ALA A 19 -9.97 -15.16 19.20
N LEU A 20 -9.71 -16.39 19.68
CA LEU A 20 -8.71 -17.29 19.11
C LEU A 20 -9.02 -17.65 17.66
N LEU A 21 -10.28 -17.96 17.36
CA LEU A 21 -10.73 -18.25 16.00
C LEU A 21 -10.55 -17.05 15.07
N ILE A 22 -10.91 -15.84 15.53
CA ILE A 22 -10.71 -14.60 14.77
C ILE A 22 -9.23 -14.34 14.52
N ASN A 23 -8.37 -14.49 15.53
CA ASN A 23 -6.92 -14.32 15.36
C ASN A 23 -6.30 -15.43 14.50
N TRP A 24 -6.88 -16.63 14.46
CA TRP A 24 -6.44 -17.68 13.56
C TRP A 24 -6.87 -17.43 12.10
N LEU A 25 -8.09 -16.95 11.89
CA LEU A 25 -8.59 -16.56 10.56
C LEU A 25 -7.91 -15.29 10.02
N HIS A 26 -7.60 -14.35 10.91
CA HIS A 26 -6.97 -13.08 10.63
C HIS A 26 -5.81 -12.89 11.61
N PRO A 27 -4.67 -13.59 11.41
CA PRO A 27 -3.50 -13.33 12.22
C PRO A 27 -3.24 -11.83 12.19
N ASN A 28 -3.18 -11.21 13.37
CA ASN A 28 -2.70 -9.84 13.53
C ASN A 28 -1.20 -9.82 13.20
N THR A 29 -0.88 -10.02 11.93
CA THR A 29 0.39 -9.65 11.36
C THR A 29 0.43 -8.14 11.47
N HIS A 30 1.11 -7.63 12.51
CA HIS A 30 1.55 -6.25 12.57
C HIS A 30 2.48 -6.02 11.38
N GLN A 31 1.86 -5.72 10.25
CA GLN A 31 2.53 -5.56 8.98
C GLN A 31 3.17 -4.18 8.98
N GLY A 32 4.49 -4.18 9.19
CA GLY A 32 5.29 -2.97 9.17
C GLY A 32 5.14 -2.21 7.85
N PRO A 33 5.37 -0.89 7.88
CA PRO A 33 5.27 -0.05 6.70
C PRO A 33 6.16 -0.57 5.57
N ILE A 34 5.80 -0.28 4.32
CA ILE A 34 6.71 -0.58 3.21
C ILE A 34 7.96 0.28 3.35
N THR A 35 9.10 -0.38 3.60
CA THR A 35 10.40 0.29 3.65
C THR A 35 11.04 0.33 2.27
N ILE A 36 12.09 1.13 2.12
CA ILE A 36 12.89 1.15 0.90
C ILE A 36 13.55 -0.21 0.61
N GLU A 37 13.88 -0.97 1.65
CA GLU A 37 14.46 -2.31 1.52
C GLU A 37 13.42 -3.29 0.97
N THR A 38 12.21 -3.27 1.53
CA THR A 38 11.08 -4.07 1.02
C THR A 38 10.77 -3.73 -0.43
N PHE A 39 10.83 -2.45 -0.80
CA PHE A 39 10.62 -2.01 -2.18
C PHE A 39 11.70 -2.54 -3.13
N LYS A 40 12.98 -2.44 -2.73
CA LYS A 40 14.11 -2.93 -3.52
C LYS A 40 14.07 -4.44 -3.67
N ALA A 41 13.74 -5.18 -2.61
CA ALA A 41 13.55 -6.63 -2.67
C ALA A 41 12.45 -6.99 -3.69
N ALA A 42 11.31 -6.32 -3.62
CA ALA A 42 10.22 -6.53 -4.57
C ALA A 42 10.63 -6.26 -6.02
N LEU A 43 11.45 -5.22 -6.27
CA LEU A 43 11.99 -4.95 -7.61
C LEU A 43 12.91 -6.07 -8.11
N LEU A 44 13.81 -6.56 -7.25
CA LEU A 44 14.73 -7.63 -7.59
C LEU A 44 13.99 -8.93 -7.91
N ASP A 45 12.96 -9.27 -7.12
CA ASP A 45 12.11 -10.45 -7.35
C ASP A 45 11.38 -10.41 -8.70
N HIS A 46 11.18 -9.21 -9.27
CA HIS A 46 10.54 -8.98 -10.56
C HIS A 46 11.54 -8.62 -11.68
N ASP A 47 12.82 -8.95 -11.51
CA ASP A 47 13.93 -8.68 -12.45
C ASP A 47 14.02 -7.21 -12.88
N GLN A 48 13.67 -6.29 -11.97
CA GLN A 48 13.83 -4.85 -12.18
C GLN A 48 15.15 -4.38 -11.57
N GLN A 49 16.18 -4.24 -12.41
CA GLN A 49 17.51 -3.79 -11.99
C GLN A 49 17.61 -2.28 -11.72
N GLN A 50 16.53 -1.53 -12.00
CA GLN A 50 16.51 -0.08 -11.86
C GLN A 50 16.34 0.31 -10.40
N ALA A 51 17.26 1.13 -9.89
CA ALA A 51 17.11 1.68 -8.55
C ALA A 51 15.86 2.56 -8.46
N PRO A 52 15.04 2.40 -7.41
CA PRO A 52 13.92 3.29 -7.18
C PRO A 52 14.43 4.69 -6.87
N GLY A 53 13.76 5.71 -7.41
CA GLY A 53 13.96 7.10 -7.02
C GLY A 53 13.40 7.39 -5.62
N THR A 54 12.95 8.63 -5.41
CA THR A 54 12.23 8.98 -4.17
C THR A 54 11.01 8.09 -4.00
N LEU A 55 10.86 7.49 -2.82
CA LEU A 55 9.70 6.67 -2.48
C LEU A 55 8.56 7.57 -1.99
N CYS A 56 7.39 7.42 -2.56
CA CYS A 56 6.16 8.06 -2.10
C CYS A 56 5.29 7.00 -1.41
N LEU A 57 5.05 7.20 -0.12
CA LEU A 57 4.25 6.30 0.72
C LEU A 57 2.77 6.70 0.71
N SER A 58 1.90 5.70 0.79
CA SER A 58 0.50 5.90 1.12
C SER A 58 0.33 6.36 2.57
N THR A 59 -0.84 6.93 2.88
CA THR A 59 -1.21 7.38 4.23
C THR A 59 -1.25 6.23 5.24
N ASP A 60 -1.62 5.02 4.81
CA ASP A 60 -1.59 3.79 5.63
C ASP A 60 -0.21 3.11 5.67
N ALA A 61 0.76 3.62 4.90
CA ALA A 61 2.09 3.04 4.66
C ALA A 61 2.10 1.58 4.16
N GLN A 62 0.97 1.07 3.66
CA GLN A 62 0.83 -0.28 3.09
C GLN A 62 0.98 -0.30 1.57
N GLN A 63 1.09 0.87 0.93
CA GLN A 63 1.45 1.02 -0.47
C GLN A 63 2.57 2.05 -0.61
N SER A 64 3.34 1.88 -1.68
CA SER A 64 4.41 2.79 -2.01
C SER A 64 4.58 2.83 -3.52
N LEU A 65 5.06 3.96 -4.01
CA LEU A 65 5.31 4.15 -5.43
C LEU A 65 6.62 4.92 -5.63
N ALA A 66 7.36 4.58 -6.67
CA ALA A 66 8.61 5.24 -7.00
C ALA A 66 8.85 5.23 -8.51
N LEU A 67 9.46 6.30 -9.02
CA LEU A 67 9.98 6.31 -10.39
C LEU A 67 11.15 5.34 -10.52
N LEU A 68 11.22 4.65 -11.65
CA LEU A 68 12.32 3.77 -11.99
C LEU A 68 13.29 4.50 -12.92
N GLY A 69 14.49 4.77 -12.42
CA GLY A 69 15.54 5.47 -13.16
C GLY A 69 15.13 6.88 -13.61
N LYS A 70 15.47 7.23 -14.86
CA LYS A 70 15.20 8.57 -15.45
C LYS A 70 13.97 8.61 -16.38
N GLY A 71 13.31 7.46 -16.59
CA GLY A 71 12.22 7.31 -17.55
C GLY A 71 10.82 7.52 -16.94
N PRO A 72 9.74 7.40 -17.75
CA PRO A 72 8.35 7.56 -17.32
C PRO A 72 7.78 6.33 -16.60
N LYS A 73 8.62 5.35 -16.25
CA LYS A 73 8.18 4.12 -15.57
C LYS A 73 8.08 4.35 -14.06
N LEU A 74 6.99 3.86 -13.48
CA LEU A 74 6.73 3.81 -12.06
C LEU A 74 6.61 2.36 -11.62
N ALA A 75 7.15 2.05 -10.44
CA ALA A 75 6.78 0.85 -9.72
C ALA A 75 5.82 1.22 -8.59
N ILE A 76 4.77 0.43 -8.42
CA ILE A 76 3.90 0.42 -7.25
C ILE A 76 4.13 -0.89 -6.52
N VAL A 77 4.40 -0.80 -5.23
CA VAL A 77 4.50 -1.94 -4.33
C VAL A 77 3.40 -1.83 -3.30
N ARG A 78 2.64 -2.91 -3.12
CA ARG A 78 1.56 -3.02 -2.16
C ARG A 78 1.78 -4.22 -1.27
N ARG A 79 1.50 -4.08 0.01
CA ARG A 79 1.44 -5.22 0.91
C ARG A 79 0.12 -5.98 0.79
N VAL A 80 0.22 -7.30 0.72
CA VAL A 80 -0.90 -8.25 0.64
C VAL A 80 -0.61 -9.39 1.60
N GLY A 81 -1.06 -9.24 2.85
CA GLY A 81 -0.67 -10.20 3.89
C GLY A 81 0.84 -10.10 4.20
N ASP A 82 1.49 -11.25 4.33
CA ASP A 82 2.94 -11.33 4.56
C ASP A 82 3.77 -11.09 3.30
N ARG A 83 3.12 -10.95 2.15
CA ARG A 83 3.78 -10.75 0.86
C ARG A 83 3.61 -9.33 0.37
N VAL A 84 4.41 -9.00 -0.63
CA VAL A 84 4.26 -7.77 -1.40
C VAL A 84 3.93 -8.13 -2.84
N ALA A 85 3.02 -7.36 -3.42
CA ALA A 85 2.76 -7.35 -4.85
C ALA A 85 3.50 -6.15 -5.45
N LEU A 86 4.10 -6.35 -6.62
CA LEU A 86 4.72 -5.29 -7.39
C LEU A 86 4.05 -5.16 -8.75
N ARG A 87 3.92 -3.92 -9.21
CA ARG A 87 3.55 -3.61 -10.58
C ARG A 87 4.40 -2.49 -11.12
N VAL A 88 4.91 -2.67 -12.34
CA VAL A 88 5.55 -1.60 -13.11
C VAL A 88 4.58 -1.11 -14.18
N LEU A 89 4.39 0.20 -14.26
CA LEU A 89 3.51 0.84 -15.25
C LEU A 89 4.11 2.16 -15.73
N SER A 90 3.57 2.69 -16.82
CA SER A 90 3.83 4.07 -17.24
C SER A 90 3.09 5.07 -16.33
N ILE A 91 3.68 6.24 -16.09
CA ILE A 91 3.03 7.38 -15.43
C ILE A 91 1.69 7.79 -16.07
N THR A 92 1.50 7.50 -17.36
CA THR A 92 0.25 7.78 -18.08
C THR A 92 -0.89 6.84 -17.67
N GLU A 93 -0.59 5.66 -17.14
CA GLU A 93 -1.60 4.70 -16.64
C GLU A 93 -2.07 5.04 -15.22
N LEU A 94 -1.42 6.02 -14.58
CA LEU A 94 -1.69 6.44 -13.22
C LEU A 94 -2.60 7.68 -13.21
N THR A 95 -3.81 7.50 -12.73
CA THR A 95 -4.77 8.59 -12.50
C THR A 95 -4.60 9.11 -11.08
N THR A 96 -4.43 10.42 -10.95
CA THR A 96 -4.46 11.11 -9.66
C THR A 96 -5.65 12.05 -9.58
N ARG A 97 -6.20 12.19 -8.38
CA ARG A 97 -7.23 13.18 -8.07
C ARG A 97 -6.94 13.77 -6.70
N GLN A 98 -6.88 15.09 -6.62
CA GLN A 98 -6.84 15.74 -5.30
C GLN A 98 -8.16 15.47 -4.58
N ALA A 99 -8.07 14.89 -3.40
CA ALA A 99 -9.14 14.88 -2.43
C ALA A 99 -9.01 16.16 -1.58
N GLY A 100 -10.14 16.77 -1.21
CA GLY A 100 -10.11 17.90 -0.27
C GLY A 100 -9.33 17.52 0.99
N SER A 101 -8.58 18.47 1.56
CA SER A 101 -7.59 18.33 2.68
C SER A 101 -6.12 18.06 2.30
N GLY A 102 -5.71 18.21 1.03
CA GLY A 102 -4.29 18.07 0.64
C GLY A 102 -3.84 16.63 0.43
N GLN A 103 -4.79 15.69 0.42
CA GLN A 103 -4.57 14.31 0.04
C GLN A 103 -4.72 14.14 -1.47
N THR A 104 -3.92 13.26 -2.06
CA THR A 104 -4.04 12.87 -3.46
C THR A 104 -4.40 11.41 -3.53
N LYS A 105 -5.57 11.12 -4.12
CA LYS A 105 -5.98 9.76 -4.44
C LYS A 105 -5.25 9.31 -5.70
N VAL A 106 -4.63 8.14 -5.62
CA VAL A 106 -3.91 7.47 -6.70
C VAL A 106 -4.70 6.24 -7.11
N SER A 107 -4.94 6.07 -8.40
CA SER A 107 -5.63 4.91 -8.96
C SER A 107 -5.01 4.52 -10.30
N ILE A 108 -5.00 3.23 -10.59
CA ILE A 108 -4.66 2.70 -11.91
C ILE A 108 -5.92 2.10 -12.54
N HIS A 109 -5.92 1.91 -13.86
CA HIS A 109 -7.03 1.29 -14.61
C HIS A 109 -7.04 -0.24 -14.45
N ASP A 110 -6.89 -0.74 -13.22
CA ASP A 110 -6.93 -2.16 -12.91
C ASP A 110 -7.66 -2.39 -11.57
N PHE A 111 -8.72 -3.20 -11.61
CA PHE A 111 -9.56 -3.48 -10.45
C PHE A 111 -8.85 -4.31 -9.36
N THR A 112 -7.78 -5.02 -9.72
CA THR A 112 -6.98 -5.82 -8.76
C THR A 112 -6.09 -4.93 -7.87
N TRP A 113 -5.95 -3.65 -8.22
CA TRP A 113 -5.20 -2.65 -7.47
C TRP A 113 -6.14 -1.54 -6.99
N PRO A 114 -6.62 -1.61 -5.73
CA PRO A 114 -7.48 -0.58 -5.19
C PRO A 114 -6.73 0.75 -5.13
N SER A 115 -7.49 1.82 -5.30
CA SER A 115 -6.97 3.17 -5.13
C SER A 115 -6.45 3.39 -3.71
N PHE A 116 -5.40 4.20 -3.58
CA PHE A 116 -4.83 4.57 -2.29
C PHE A 116 -4.62 6.08 -2.22
N GLN A 117 -4.29 6.59 -1.03
CA GLN A 117 -4.09 8.01 -0.79
C GLN A 117 -2.64 8.29 -0.41
N VAL A 118 -2.11 9.40 -0.90
CA VAL A 118 -0.82 9.97 -0.52
C VAL A 118 -1.02 11.40 -0.05
N GLU A 119 -0.18 11.88 0.87
CA GLU A 119 -0.29 13.23 1.42
C GLU A 119 1.07 13.92 1.56
N GLY A 120 1.04 15.22 1.86
CA GLY A 120 2.23 16.03 2.12
C GLY A 120 3.29 15.92 1.00
N LYS A 121 4.54 15.64 1.39
CA LYS A 121 5.68 15.54 0.46
C LYS A 121 5.50 14.47 -0.61
N SER A 122 4.81 13.36 -0.30
CA SER A 122 4.53 12.30 -1.28
C SER A 122 3.57 12.79 -2.36
N ALA A 123 2.54 13.55 -1.99
CA ALA A 123 1.60 14.14 -2.93
C ALA A 123 2.26 15.19 -3.83
N GLU A 124 3.08 16.08 -3.25
CA GLU A 124 3.84 17.08 -4.01
C GLU A 124 4.79 16.44 -5.02
N GLN A 125 5.50 15.38 -4.61
CA GLN A 125 6.43 14.67 -5.48
C GLN A 125 5.70 13.96 -6.62
N LEU A 126 4.56 13.33 -6.34
CA LEU A 126 3.73 12.69 -7.35
C LEU A 126 3.21 13.70 -8.39
N ALA A 127 2.77 14.88 -7.94
CA ALA A 127 2.35 15.96 -8.82
C ALA A 127 3.49 16.42 -9.75
N LYS A 128 4.71 16.59 -9.21
CA LYS A 128 5.90 16.94 -10.01
C LYS A 128 6.19 15.91 -11.09
N TRP A 129 6.07 14.63 -10.79
CA TRP A 129 6.27 13.56 -11.77
C TRP A 129 5.24 13.63 -12.89
N GLN A 130 3.97 13.78 -12.56
CA GLN A 130 2.92 13.87 -13.57
C GLN A 130 3.07 15.08 -14.49
N THR A 131 3.40 16.26 -13.94
CA THR A 131 3.65 17.45 -14.76
C THR A 131 4.81 17.24 -15.71
N LYS A 132 5.96 16.76 -15.18
CA LYS A 132 7.17 16.52 -15.98
C LYS A 132 6.92 15.60 -17.19
N PHE A 133 6.14 14.53 -17.01
CA PHE A 133 5.92 13.56 -18.07
C PHE A 133 4.72 13.86 -18.97
N LYS A 134 3.73 14.65 -18.51
CA LYS A 134 2.69 15.20 -19.40
C LYS A 134 3.30 16.17 -20.40
N GLU A 135 4.16 17.08 -19.94
CA GLU A 135 4.87 18.03 -20.82
C GLU A 135 5.73 17.30 -21.86
N ALA A 136 6.43 16.24 -21.44
CA ALA A 136 7.24 15.43 -22.35
C ALA A 136 6.44 14.60 -23.38
N SER A 137 5.13 14.42 -23.19
CA SER A 137 4.26 13.70 -24.14
C SER A 137 3.64 14.60 -25.21
N HIS A 138 3.73 15.93 -25.03
CA HIS A 138 3.19 16.94 -25.94
C HIS A 138 4.27 17.73 -26.71
N ALA A 139 5.55 17.41 -26.49
CA ALA A 139 6.70 17.96 -27.20
C ALA A 139 7.21 16.97 -28.25
#